data_AF-A0AAV0D6Y2-F1
#
_entry.id   AF-A0AAV0D6Y2-F1
#
_cell.length_a   1.000
_cell.length_b   1.000
_cell.length_c   1.000
_cell.angle_alpha   90.00
_cell.angle_beta   90.00
_cell.angle_gamma   90.00
#
_symmetry.space_group_name_H-M   'P 1'
#
loop_
_entity.id
_entity.type
_entity.pdbx_description
1 polymer ?
#
loop_
_entity_poly.entity_id
_entity_poly.type
_entity_poly.pdbx_seq_one_letter_code
_entity_poly.pdbx_strand_id
1 'polypeptide(L)'
;MDSEQSHWATGHELRITFVHLLLQESLSMPNMAWEKCWPYLSDLLGRISIIKLDEKQIKNYCLLEIEKLLQHRGKSLFYYDGMPRVTDLEIPSLHDILIHEELRYDRNALAEEDAKFIFTVMEDQKRVYETIVSTHICTGTVVQGKHICGRPYQHM
;
A
#
# COMPACT_ATOMS: atom_id res chain seq x y z
N MET A 1 -2.71 -9.66 -23.24
CA MET A 1 -2.09 -10.64 -22.33
C MET A 1 -1.27 -9.87 -21.32
N ASP A 2 -2.02 -9.23 -20.41
CA ASP A 2 -1.80 -9.07 -18.98
C ASP A 2 -0.34 -9.09 -18.51
N SER A 3 0.28 -7.91 -18.52
CA SER A 3 1.47 -7.59 -17.73
C SER A 3 1.08 -7.31 -16.26
N GLU A 4 0.18 -8.11 -15.70
CA GLU A 4 -0.39 -7.94 -14.36
C GLU A 4 0.18 -8.94 -13.33
N GLN A 5 1.43 -9.38 -13.49
CA GLN A 5 2.13 -10.13 -12.43
C GLN A 5 3.61 -9.77 -12.38
N SER A 6 3.93 -8.49 -12.13
CA SER A 6 5.16 -8.20 -11.39
C SER A 6 4.88 -8.62 -9.95
N HIS A 7 5.15 -9.88 -9.61
CA HIS A 7 5.22 -10.31 -8.22
C HIS A 7 6.31 -9.45 -7.55
N TRP A 8 5.92 -8.33 -6.94
CA TRP A 8 6.84 -7.53 -6.17
C TRP A 8 7.30 -8.39 -5.00
N ALA A 9 8.58 -8.75 -4.99
CA ALA A 9 9.17 -9.44 -3.86
C ALA A 9 8.95 -8.59 -2.61
N THR A 10 8.40 -9.20 -1.58
CA THR A 10 8.22 -8.56 -0.27
C THR A 10 9.58 -8.13 0.28
N GLY A 11 9.62 -7.10 1.13
CA GLY A 11 10.87 -6.66 1.76
C GLY A 11 11.63 -7.79 2.47
N HIS A 12 10.93 -8.83 2.96
CA HIS A 12 11.55 -10.02 3.52
C HIS A 12 12.28 -10.88 2.47
N GLU A 13 11.65 -11.15 1.33
CA GLU A 13 12.26 -11.91 0.22
C GLU A 13 13.48 -11.18 -0.37
N LEU A 14 13.42 -9.85 -0.45
CA LEU A 14 14.56 -9.05 -0.87
C LEU A 14 15.73 -9.14 0.14
N ARG A 15 15.46 -9.13 1.44
CA ARG A 15 16.48 -9.35 2.48
C ARG A 15 17.10 -10.74 2.40
N ILE A 16 16.30 -11.79 2.16
CA ILE A 16 16.82 -13.15 1.93
C ILE A 16 17.74 -13.18 0.71
N THR A 17 17.31 -12.56 -0.39
CA THR A 17 18.10 -12.49 -1.63
C THR A 17 19.42 -11.77 -1.39
N PHE A 18 19.38 -10.62 -0.70
CA PHE A 18 20.58 -9.87 -0.35
C PHE A 18 21.54 -10.67 0.54
N VAL A 19 21.03 -11.38 1.54
CA VAL A 19 21.82 -12.29 2.39
C VAL A 19 22.44 -13.42 1.58
N HIS A 20 21.72 -13.97 0.62
CA HIS A 20 22.26 -15.01 -0.27
C HIS A 20 23.45 -14.49 -1.09
N LEU A 21 23.34 -13.29 -1.65
CA LEU A 21 24.43 -12.64 -2.40
C LEU A 21 25.65 -12.35 -1.51
N LEU A 22 25.43 -11.97 -0.25
CA LEU A 22 26.51 -11.83 0.73
C LEU A 22 27.19 -13.18 0.99
N LEU A 23 26.43 -14.24 1.25
CA LEU A 23 26.97 -15.58 1.55
C LEU A 23 27.74 -16.19 0.38
N GLN A 24 27.34 -15.89 -0.85
CA GLN A 24 28.02 -16.32 -2.06
C GLN A 24 29.24 -15.45 -2.43
N GLU A 25 29.54 -14.41 -1.64
CA GLU A 25 30.59 -13.43 -1.91
C GLU A 25 30.44 -12.79 -3.31
N SER A 26 29.23 -12.75 -3.85
CA SER A 26 28.95 -12.25 -5.20
C SER A 26 28.89 -10.71 -5.26
N LEU A 27 28.94 -10.06 -4.10
CA LEU A 27 28.96 -8.60 -3.97
C LEU A 27 30.40 -8.12 -3.76
N SER A 28 31.01 -7.54 -4.78
CA SER A 28 32.37 -6.98 -4.69
C SER A 28 32.46 -5.79 -3.72
N MET A 29 31.35 -5.07 -3.51
CA MET A 29 31.26 -3.93 -2.58
C MET A 29 29.93 -3.96 -1.80
N PRO A 30 29.84 -4.80 -0.75
CA PRO A 30 28.62 -4.97 0.05
C PRO A 30 28.07 -3.67 0.64
N ASN A 31 28.96 -2.77 1.06
CA ASN A 31 28.62 -1.46 1.61
C ASN A 31 27.92 -0.54 0.61
N MET A 32 28.42 -0.48 -0.63
CA MET A 32 27.81 0.34 -1.69
C MET A 32 26.49 -0.26 -2.17
N ALA A 33 26.42 -1.59 -2.24
CA ALA A 33 25.17 -2.29 -2.54
C ALA A 33 24.11 -1.95 -1.49
N TRP A 34 24.46 -2.08 -0.21
CA TRP A 34 23.62 -1.70 0.92
C TRP A 34 23.09 -0.26 0.82
N GLU A 35 23.96 0.75 0.66
CA GLU A 35 23.52 2.16 0.62
C GLU A 35 22.54 2.45 -0.53
N LYS A 36 22.61 1.70 -1.62
CA LYS A 36 21.68 1.85 -2.75
C LYS A 36 20.39 1.05 -2.59
N CYS A 37 20.44 -0.10 -1.93
CA CYS A 37 19.32 -1.03 -1.89
C CYS A 37 18.54 -1.04 -0.58
N TRP A 38 19.08 -0.50 0.52
CA TRP A 38 18.42 -0.49 1.82
C TRP A 38 16.98 0.06 1.80
N PRO A 39 16.59 1.05 0.96
CA PRO A 39 15.20 1.52 0.93
C PRO A 39 14.23 0.41 0.53
N TYR A 40 14.61 -0.42 -0.44
CA TYR A 40 13.82 -1.58 -0.90
C TYR A 40 13.88 -2.73 0.10
N LEU A 41 15.04 -2.95 0.74
CA LEU A 41 15.17 -3.96 1.79
C LEU A 41 14.34 -3.59 3.04
N SER A 42 14.10 -2.29 3.24
CA SER A 42 13.27 -1.75 4.31
C SER A 42 11.78 -1.67 3.97
N ASP A 43 11.31 -2.24 2.85
CA ASP A 43 9.93 -2.04 2.35
C ASP A 43 8.82 -2.47 3.35
N LEU A 44 9.09 -3.43 4.25
CA LEU A 44 8.19 -3.73 5.38
C LEU A 44 8.11 -2.59 6.42
N LEU A 45 9.19 -1.83 6.63
CA LEU A 45 9.21 -0.64 7.47
C LEU A 45 8.57 0.56 6.77
N GLY A 46 8.67 0.65 5.44
CA GLY A 46 7.97 1.66 4.64
C GLY A 46 6.45 1.45 4.58
N ARG A 47 5.98 0.20 4.62
CA ARG A 47 4.55 -0.13 4.78
C ARG A 47 4.02 0.16 6.18
N ILE A 48 4.87 0.10 7.21
CA ILE A 48 4.59 0.64 8.55
C ILE A 48 4.90 2.16 8.54
N SER A 49 4.36 2.88 7.57
CA SER A 49 4.47 4.34 7.40
C SER A 49 3.84 5.16 8.54
N ILE A 50 3.51 4.52 9.67
CA ILE A 50 2.74 5.08 10.78
C ILE A 50 3.66 5.49 11.95
N ILE A 51 4.92 5.05 11.95
CA ILE A 51 5.88 5.40 13.01
C ILE A 51 6.93 6.34 12.42
N LYS A 52 7.04 7.53 13.02
CA LYS A 52 8.11 8.52 12.75
C LYS A 52 9.46 8.00 13.22
N LEU A 53 9.90 6.85 12.69
CA LEU A 53 11.27 6.37 12.87
C LEU A 53 12.17 7.22 11.99
N ASP A 54 13.28 7.68 12.55
CA ASP A 54 14.33 8.33 11.76
C ASP A 54 14.94 7.32 10.78
N GLU A 55 15.52 7.81 9.68
CA GLU A 55 16.20 6.98 8.68
C GLU A 55 17.22 6.04 9.34
N LYS A 56 17.93 6.53 10.37
CA LYS A 56 18.88 5.73 11.14
C LYS A 56 18.23 4.53 11.81
N GLN A 57 17.05 4.71 12.40
CA GLN A 57 16.32 3.63 13.07
C GLN A 57 15.80 2.60 12.05
N ILE A 58 15.31 3.07 10.90
CA ILE A 58 14.85 2.20 9.80
C ILE A 58 16.02 1.37 9.26
N LYS A 59 17.15 2.00 8.97
CA LYS A 59 18.38 1.32 8.55
C LYS A 59 18.84 0.30 9.58
N ASN A 60 18.85 0.68 10.86
CA ASN A 60 19.30 -0.19 11.94
C ASN A 60 18.40 -1.43 12.12
N TYR A 61 17.08 -1.26 12.02
CA TYR A 61 16.14 -2.38 12.05
C TYR A 61 16.35 -3.32 10.86
N CYS A 62 16.52 -2.76 9.65
CA CYS A 62 16.78 -3.55 8.45
C CYS A 62 18.10 -4.35 8.57
N LEU A 63 19.15 -3.75 9.13
CA LEU A 63 20.41 -4.44 9.45
C LEU A 63 20.23 -5.55 10.47
N LEU A 64 19.42 -5.34 11.52
CA LEU A 64 19.12 -6.37 12.51
C LEU A 64 18.47 -7.60 11.88
N GLU A 65 17.53 -7.41 10.95
CA GLU A 65 16.88 -8.51 10.23
C GLU A 65 17.87 -9.26 9.33
N ILE A 66 18.77 -8.54 8.65
CA ILE A 66 19.85 -9.15 7.85
C ILE A 66 20.82 -9.94 8.74
N GLU A 67 21.19 -9.39 9.90
CA GLU A 67 22.06 -10.05 10.88
C GLU A 67 21.45 -11.36 11.34
N LYS A 68 20.17 -11.38 11.71
CA LYS A 68 19.45 -12.62 12.10
C LYS A 68 19.48 -13.67 11.00
N LEU A 69 19.23 -13.26 9.76
CA LEU A 69 19.26 -14.16 8.60
C LEU A 69 20.66 -14.74 8.35
N LEU A 70 21.71 -13.95 8.54
CA LEU A 70 23.10 -14.41 8.46
C LEU A 70 23.46 -15.35 9.61
N GLN A 71 23.03 -15.04 10.83
CA GLN A 71 23.27 -15.86 12.02
C GLN A 71 22.63 -17.24 11.89
N HIS A 72 21.43 -17.33 11.29
CA HIS A 72 20.81 -18.62 10.95
C HIS A 72 21.67 -19.46 9.98
N ARG A 73 22.58 -18.81 9.24
CA ARG A 73 23.54 -19.45 8.33
C ARG A 73 24.95 -19.53 8.92
N GLY A 74 25.14 -19.25 10.21
CA GLY A 74 26.43 -19.31 10.90
C GLY A 74 27.40 -18.18 10.52
N LYS A 75 26.89 -17.07 9.97
CA LYS A 75 27.67 -15.89 9.59
C LYS A 75 27.15 -14.65 10.33
N SER A 76 27.85 -13.53 10.19
CA SER A 76 27.50 -12.25 10.79
C SER A 76 27.92 -11.13 9.84
N LEU A 77 27.23 -9.99 9.91
CA LEU A 77 27.61 -8.74 9.24
C LEU A 77 29.05 -8.33 9.54
N PHE A 78 29.57 -8.73 10.71
CA PHE A 78 30.96 -8.49 11.10
C PHE A 78 31.99 -8.97 10.07
N TYR A 79 31.70 -10.04 9.33
CA TYR A 79 32.62 -10.63 8.35
C TYR A 79 32.61 -9.95 6.97
N TYR A 80 31.69 -9.00 6.74
CA TYR A 80 31.59 -8.28 5.47
C TYR A 80 32.22 -6.90 5.62
N ASP A 81 33.40 -6.71 5.04
CA ASP A 81 34.15 -5.48 5.21
C ASP A 81 33.39 -4.25 4.66
N GLY A 82 33.46 -3.15 5.42
CA GLY A 82 32.74 -1.91 5.13
C GLY A 82 31.22 -1.94 5.33
N MET A 83 30.62 -3.08 5.69
CA MET A 83 29.17 -3.18 5.92
C MET A 83 28.79 -2.52 7.27
N PRO A 84 27.74 -1.69 7.31
CA PRO A 84 27.32 -1.06 8.56
C PRO A 84 26.82 -2.12 9.56
N ARG A 85 27.07 -1.85 10.84
CA ARG A 85 26.70 -2.76 11.93
C ARG A 85 25.39 -2.34 12.55
N VAL A 86 24.71 -3.32 13.13
CA VAL A 86 23.61 -3.07 14.05
C VAL A 86 24.17 -2.26 15.23
N THR A 87 23.58 -1.10 15.48
CA THR A 87 23.91 -0.21 16.59
C THR A 87 22.93 -0.45 17.74
N ASP A 88 23.36 -0.26 18.99
CA ASP A 88 22.52 -0.30 20.20
C ASP A 88 21.57 0.91 20.31
N LEU A 89 21.04 1.41 19.19
CA LEU A 89 19.89 2.30 19.24
C LEU A 89 18.75 1.52 19.91
N GLU A 90 17.92 2.19 20.71
CA GLU A 90 16.66 1.60 21.18
C GLU A 90 15.81 1.27 19.94
N ILE A 91 15.91 0.02 19.49
CA ILE A 91 15.02 -0.56 18.50
C ILE A 91 13.86 -1.11 19.32
N PRO A 92 12.68 -0.47 19.32
CA PRO A 92 11.51 -1.07 19.94
C PRO A 92 11.33 -2.44 19.29
N SER A 93 10.99 -3.47 20.09
CA SER A 93 10.80 -4.78 19.49
C SER A 93 9.68 -4.69 18.44
N LEU A 94 9.69 -5.55 17.42
CA LEU A 94 8.59 -5.63 16.46
C LEU A 94 7.24 -5.81 17.18
N HIS A 95 7.25 -6.50 18.32
CA HIS A 95 6.07 -6.66 19.18
C HIS A 95 5.60 -5.33 19.79
N ASP A 96 6.51 -4.51 20.29
CA ASP A 96 6.19 -3.18 20.84
C ASP A 96 5.66 -2.24 19.74
N ILE A 97 6.22 -2.35 18.54
CA ILE A 97 5.75 -1.65 17.33
C ILE A 97 4.32 -2.04 16.99
N LEU A 98 4.02 -3.34 16.92
CA LEU A 98 2.70 -3.86 16.58
C LEU A 98 1.65 -3.55 17.66
N ILE A 99 2.01 -3.67 18.94
CA ILE A 99 1.11 -3.27 20.04
C ILE A 99 0.77 -1.79 19.93
N HIS A 100 1.77 -0.95 19.70
CA HIS A 100 1.57 0.48 19.61
C HIS A 100 0.78 0.88 18.34
N GLU A 101 0.90 0.13 17.25
CA GLU A 101 0.06 0.26 16.06
C GLU A 101 -1.41 -0.05 16.39
N GLU A 102 -1.68 -1.20 17.01
CA GLU A 102 -3.03 -1.61 17.41
C GLU A 102 -3.67 -0.57 18.35
N LEU A 103 -2.88 -0.01 19.27
CA LEU A 103 -3.34 1.03 20.20
C LEU A 103 -3.61 2.39 19.53
N ARG A 104 -2.97 2.68 18.40
CA ARG A 104 -3.17 3.93 17.64
C ARG A 104 -4.22 3.82 16.55
N TYR A 105 -4.72 2.61 16.29
CA TYR A 105 -5.69 2.36 15.25
C TYR A 105 -7.05 2.98 15.60
N ASP A 106 -7.39 4.10 14.96
CA ASP A 106 -8.67 4.77 15.14
C ASP A 106 -9.75 4.12 14.28
N ARG A 107 -10.50 3.20 14.91
CA ARG A 107 -11.62 2.51 14.27
C ARG A 107 -12.76 3.46 13.87
N ASN A 108 -12.91 4.60 14.53
CA ASN A 108 -13.97 5.55 14.22
C ASN A 108 -13.62 6.34 12.96
N ALA A 109 -12.37 6.80 12.83
CA ALA A 109 -11.88 7.45 11.62
C ALA A 109 -12.02 6.54 10.39
N LEU A 110 -11.68 5.26 10.53
CA LEU A 110 -11.86 4.28 9.46
C LEU A 110 -13.35 4.07 9.13
N ALA A 111 -14.20 3.92 10.14
CA ALA A 111 -15.64 3.76 9.91
C ALA A 111 -16.26 4.97 9.19
N GLU A 112 -15.77 6.18 9.45
CA GLU A 112 -16.19 7.38 8.71
C GLU A 112 -15.72 7.37 7.25
N GLU A 113 -14.49 6.93 6.99
CA GLU A 113 -13.96 6.79 5.63
C GLU A 113 -14.75 5.72 4.84
N ASP A 114 -15.00 4.57 5.46
CA ASP A 114 -15.80 3.49 4.90
C ASP A 114 -17.23 3.98 4.60
N ALA A 115 -17.84 4.73 5.52
CA ALA A 115 -19.17 5.29 5.30
C ALA A 115 -19.20 6.28 4.12
N LYS A 116 -18.18 7.13 3.98
CA LYS A 116 -18.05 8.05 2.82
C LYS A 116 -17.89 7.26 1.53
N PHE A 117 -17.04 6.25 1.52
CA PHE A 117 -16.81 5.41 0.35
C PHE A 117 -18.09 4.67 -0.08
N ILE A 118 -18.79 4.04 0.87
CA ILE A 118 -20.07 3.38 0.62
C ILE A 118 -21.08 4.37 0.04
N PHE A 119 -21.17 5.58 0.62
CA PHE A 119 -22.06 6.62 0.12
C PHE A 119 -21.76 6.98 -1.35
N THR A 120 -20.50 7.24 -1.68
CA THR A 120 -20.09 7.56 -3.06
C THR A 120 -20.42 6.43 -4.03
N VAL A 121 -20.13 5.18 -3.66
CA VAL A 121 -20.46 4.01 -4.49
C VAL A 121 -21.97 3.91 -4.69
N MET A 122 -22.77 4.10 -3.65
CA MET A 122 -24.23 4.07 -3.75
C MET A 122 -24.77 5.19 -4.65
N GLU A 123 -24.20 6.39 -4.57
CA GLU A 123 -24.58 7.52 -5.41
C GLU A 123 -24.26 7.27 -6.89
N ASP A 124 -23.08 6.74 -7.19
CA ASP A 124 -22.69 6.39 -8.55
C ASP A 124 -23.58 5.26 -9.12
N GLN A 125 -23.87 4.23 -8.32
CA GLN A 125 -24.78 3.15 -8.71
C GLN A 125 -26.19 3.69 -9.00
N LYS A 126 -26.69 4.60 -8.16
CA LYS A 126 -27.98 5.28 -8.37
C LYS A 126 -27.98 6.10 -9.65
N ARG A 127 -26.92 6.89 -9.90
CA ARG A 127 -26.79 7.71 -11.12
C ARG A 127 -26.78 6.85 -12.38
N VAL A 128 -26.07 5.73 -12.36
CA VAL A 128 -26.05 4.76 -13.46
C VAL A 128 -27.46 4.21 -13.70
N TYR A 129 -28.16 3.78 -12.64
CA TYR A 129 -29.52 3.27 -12.74
C TYR A 129 -30.51 4.30 -13.32
N GLU A 130 -30.51 5.54 -12.81
CA GLU A 130 -31.36 6.62 -13.30
C GLU A 130 -31.08 6.97 -14.78
N THR A 131 -29.81 6.93 -15.18
CA THR A 131 -29.41 7.13 -16.57
C THR A 131 -29.98 6.02 -17.46
N ILE A 132 -29.84 4.75 -17.06
CA ILE A 132 -30.37 3.62 -17.83
C ILE A 132 -31.90 3.75 -17.97
N VAL A 133 -32.61 4.01 -16.89
CA VAL A 133 -34.09 4.11 -16.87
C VAL A 133 -34.56 5.30 -17.73
N SER A 134 -33.97 6.48 -17.58
CA SER A 134 -34.35 7.67 -18.36
C SER A 134 -34.06 7.50 -19.85
N THR A 135 -32.94 6.87 -20.21
CA THR A 135 -32.60 6.61 -21.62
C THR A 135 -33.59 5.63 -22.24
N HIS A 136 -33.98 4.57 -21.54
CA HIS A 136 -34.98 3.60 -22.03
C HIS A 136 -36.38 4.23 -22.17
N ILE A 137 -36.78 5.10 -21.24
CA ILE A 137 -38.07 5.79 -21.29
C ILE A 137 -38.11 6.78 -22.47
N CYS A 138 -37.04 7.53 -22.72
CA CYS A 138 -36.95 8.47 -23.85
C CYS A 138 -36.90 7.78 -25.23
N THR A 139 -36.42 6.54 -25.32
CA THR A 139 -36.51 5.75 -26.55
C THR A 139 -37.90 5.14 -26.82
N GLY A 140 -38.83 5.23 -25.86
CA GLY A 140 -40.17 4.63 -25.92
C GLY A 140 -41.27 5.50 -26.53
N THR A 141 -41.04 6.79 -26.81
CA THR A 141 -42.07 7.65 -27.42
C THR A 141 -41.88 7.78 -28.93
N VAL A 142 -42.54 6.90 -29.68
CA VAL A 142 -42.89 7.15 -31.09
C VAL A 142 -43.85 8.33 -31.13
N VAL A 143 -43.44 9.40 -31.80
CA VAL A 143 -44.27 10.57 -32.09
C VAL A 143 -45.38 10.15 -33.08
N GLN A 144 -46.57 9.79 -32.60
CA GLN A 144 -47.76 9.72 -33.44
C GLN A 144 -48.46 11.08 -33.47
N GLY A 145 -48.61 11.61 -34.69
CA GLY A 145 -49.15 12.94 -34.94
C GLY A 145 -50.66 13.10 -34.70
N LYS A 146 -51.06 14.35 -34.42
CA LYS A 146 -52.06 15.11 -35.18
C LYS A 146 -52.32 16.45 -34.49
N HIS A 147 -52.45 17.49 -35.32
CA HIS A 147 -52.98 18.81 -34.98
C HIS A 147 -54.27 18.76 -34.16
N ILE A 148 -54.37 19.57 -33.11
CA ILE A 148 -55.51 20.46 -32.84
C ILE A 148 -55.08 21.58 -31.88
N CYS A 149 -54.91 22.78 -32.43
CA CYS A 149 -54.91 24.03 -31.68
C CYS A 149 -56.38 24.38 -31.37
N GLY A 150 -56.75 24.38 -30.09
CA GLY A 150 -58.06 24.77 -29.57
C GLY A 150 -57.90 25.55 -28.27
N ARG A 151 -58.53 26.73 -28.23
CA ARG A 151 -58.39 27.88 -27.30
C ARG A 151 -58.69 27.62 -25.80
N PRO A 152 -58.37 28.60 -24.90
CA PRO A 152 -58.24 28.39 -23.46
C PRO A 152 -59.56 28.54 -22.71
N TYR A 153 -59.68 27.86 -21.57
CA TYR A 153 -60.64 28.21 -20.52
C TYR A 153 -59.87 28.77 -19.31
N GLN A 154 -59.95 30.08 -19.12
CA GLN A 154 -59.73 30.69 -17.80
C GLN A 154 -61.01 30.53 -16.99
N HIS A 155 -60.88 30.07 -15.75
CA HIS A 155 -61.91 30.22 -14.73
C HIS A 155 -61.35 31.01 -13.55
N MET A 156 -62.12 32.07 -13.26
CA MET A 156 -62.10 33.01 -12.12
C MET A 156 -61.12 34.19 -12.16
#